data_AF-A0A392LXW9-F1
#
_entry.id   AF-A0A392LXW9-F1
#
_cell.length_a   1.000
_cell.length_b   1.000
_cell.length_c   1.000
_cell.angle_alpha   90.00
_cell.angle_beta   90.00
_cell.angle_gamma   90.00
#
_symmetry.space_group_name_H-M   'P 1'
#
loop_
_entity.id
_entity.type
_entity.pdbx_description
1 polymer ?
#
loop_
_entity_poly.entity_id
_entity_poly.type
_entity_poly.pdbx_seq_one_letter_code
_entity_poly.pdbx_strand_id
1 'polypeptide(L)'
;MIVDGCFLMELLIRLGDYIENQDTNSYNNDAILKTEEKILSVLNDVAMLENQIPFLVLKKLYRKVFPDGSEIKNDFRVANIVRQAFGYPLVNSSGGAHILHLMHLSTVEQSQQHEGKKAKLELLRCATKLHAFGK
;
A
#
# COMPACT_ATOMS: atom_id res chain seq x y z
N MET A 1 -19.18 -10.72 -8.09
CA MET A 1 -18.73 -9.82 -7.00
C MET A 1 -17.93 -10.50 -5.89
N ILE A 2 -18.40 -11.56 -5.21
CA ILE A 2 -17.56 -12.27 -4.21
C ILE A 2 -16.37 -12.96 -4.87
N VAL A 3 -16.58 -13.58 -6.03
CA VAL A 3 -15.50 -14.21 -6.83
C VAL A 3 -14.43 -13.18 -7.19
N ASP A 4 -14.85 -11.98 -7.60
CA ASP A 4 -13.93 -10.87 -7.91
C ASP A 4 -13.17 -10.41 -6.65
N GLY A 5 -13.83 -10.38 -5.48
CA GLY A 5 -13.18 -10.07 -4.20
C GLY A 5 -12.20 -11.14 -3.72
N CYS A 6 -12.50 -12.42 -3.94
CA CYS A 6 -11.58 -13.52 -3.65
C CYS A 6 -10.37 -13.49 -4.59
N PHE A 7 -10.59 -13.26 -5.89
CA PHE A 7 -9.52 -13.09 -6.86
C PHE A 7 -8.59 -11.93 -6.47
N LEU A 8 -9.18 -10.77 -6.13
CA LEU A 8 -8.43 -9.59 -5.72
C LEU A 8 -7.62 -9.85 -4.44
N MET A 9 -8.20 -10.53 -3.45
CA MET A 9 -7.47 -10.89 -2.23
C MET A 9 -6.30 -11.83 -2.51
N GLU A 10 -6.52 -12.88 -3.31
CA GLU A 10 -5.47 -13.82 -3.70
C GLU A 10 -4.34 -13.11 -4.45
N LEU A 11 -4.69 -12.25 -5.40
CA LEU A 11 -3.74 -11.44 -6.15
C LEU A 11 -2.89 -10.56 -5.20
N LEU A 12 -3.54 -9.85 -4.27
CA LEU A 12 -2.87 -8.99 -3.30
C LEU A 12 -1.91 -9.76 -2.39
N ILE A 13 -2.30 -10.94 -1.91
CA ILE A 13 -1.45 -11.79 -1.06
C ILE A 13 -0.22 -12.24 -1.83
N ARG A 14 -0.40 -12.82 -3.02
CA ARG A 14 0.73 -13.29 -3.85
C ARG A 14 1.67 -12.17 -4.24
N LEU A 15 1.14 -10.97 -4.46
CA LEU A 15 1.93 -9.80 -4.84
C LEU A 15 2.74 -9.27 -3.64
N GLY A 16 2.17 -9.33 -2.43
CA GLY A 16 2.92 -9.11 -1.18
C GLY A 16 4.06 -10.10 -1.01
N ASP A 17 3.78 -11.40 -1.17
CA ASP A 17 4.78 -12.47 -1.08
C ASP A 17 5.87 -12.34 -2.14
N TYR A 18 5.52 -11.94 -3.37
CA TYR A 18 6.47 -11.66 -4.46
C TYR A 18 7.43 -10.52 -4.10
N ILE A 19 6.89 -9.41 -3.58
CA ILE A 19 7.69 -8.25 -3.18
C ILE A 19 8.63 -8.59 -2.02
N GLU A 20 8.16 -9.37 -1.04
CA GLU A 20 8.94 -9.74 0.14
C GLU A 20 10.02 -10.78 -0.16
N ASN A 21 9.70 -11.78 -1.00
CA ASN A 21 10.59 -12.93 -1.16
C ASN A 21 11.61 -12.82 -2.30
N GLN A 22 11.48 -11.88 -3.27
CA GLN A 22 12.38 -11.67 -4.43
C GLN A 22 12.82 -12.92 -5.24
N ASP A 23 12.36 -14.12 -4.88
CA ASP A 23 12.76 -15.37 -5.49
C ASP A 23 11.95 -15.58 -6.76
N THR A 24 12.42 -14.92 -7.81
CA THR A 24 11.81 -14.88 -9.15
C THR A 24 11.56 -16.27 -9.74
N ASN A 25 12.29 -17.29 -9.29
CA ASN A 25 12.11 -18.67 -9.77
C ASN A 25 10.77 -19.29 -9.36
N SER A 26 10.19 -18.92 -8.21
CA SER A 26 8.92 -19.49 -7.75
C SER A 26 7.72 -19.05 -8.59
N TYR A 27 7.83 -17.91 -9.30
CA TYR A 27 6.74 -17.28 -10.04
C TYR A 27 6.93 -17.30 -11.56
N ASN A 28 8.00 -17.93 -12.06
CA ASN A 28 8.28 -18.05 -13.51
C ASN A 28 7.15 -18.74 -14.30
N ASN A 29 6.34 -19.57 -13.64
CA ASN A 29 5.19 -20.26 -14.22
C ASN A 29 3.85 -19.51 -14.03
N ASP A 30 3.82 -18.44 -13.24
CA ASP A 30 2.60 -17.67 -13.00
C ASP A 30 2.40 -16.66 -14.16
N ALA A 31 1.28 -16.74 -14.87
CA ALA A 31 1.02 -15.92 -16.05
C ALA A 31 0.94 -14.41 -15.75
N ILE A 32 0.63 -14.06 -14.50
CA ILE A 32 0.44 -12.68 -14.01
C ILE A 32 1.74 -12.16 -13.40
N LEU A 33 2.40 -12.95 -12.54
CA LEU A 33 3.60 -12.54 -11.81
C LEU A 33 4.92 -12.77 -12.56
N LYS A 34 4.86 -13.20 -13.84
CA LYS A 34 6.03 -13.50 -14.67
C LYS A 34 6.97 -12.31 -14.90
N THR A 35 6.43 -11.10 -14.96
CA THR A 35 7.20 -9.90 -15.37
C THR A 35 6.65 -8.67 -14.67
N GLU A 36 7.55 -7.77 -14.27
CA GLU A 36 7.20 -6.51 -13.61
C GLU A 36 6.20 -5.67 -14.42
N GLU A 37 6.35 -5.59 -15.75
CA GLU A 37 5.38 -4.89 -16.62
C GLU A 37 3.97 -5.47 -16.54
N LYS A 38 3.83 -6.79 -16.45
CA LYS A 38 2.52 -7.44 -16.31
C LYS A 38 1.91 -7.17 -14.94
N ILE A 39 2.74 -7.20 -13.90
CA ILE A 39 2.33 -6.86 -12.54
C ILE A 39 1.79 -5.42 -12.50
N LEU A 40 2.52 -4.46 -13.09
CA LEU A 40 2.09 -3.06 -13.19
C LEU A 40 0.81 -2.91 -14.01
N SER A 41 0.67 -3.64 -15.12
CA SER A 41 -0.56 -3.64 -15.93
C SER A 41 -1.76 -4.10 -15.10
N VAL A 42 -1.61 -5.21 -14.37
CA VAL A 42 -2.70 -5.75 -13.54
C VAL A 42 -3.00 -4.84 -12.35
N LEU A 43 -2.00 -4.22 -11.72
CA LEU A 43 -2.22 -3.23 -10.66
C LEU A 43 -2.96 -1.99 -11.17
N ASN A 44 -2.63 -1.51 -12.37
CA ASN A 44 -3.36 -0.43 -13.04
C ASN A 44 -4.81 -0.84 -13.31
N ASP A 45 -5.04 -2.06 -13.81
CA ASP A 45 -6.39 -2.58 -14.00
C ASP A 45 -7.15 -2.68 -12.66
N VAL A 46 -6.52 -3.13 -11.59
CA VAL A 46 -7.09 -3.17 -10.23
C VAL A 46 -7.46 -1.77 -9.74
N ALA A 47 -6.61 -0.77 -9.99
CA ALA A 47 -6.92 0.63 -9.70
C ALA A 47 -8.04 1.18 -10.58
N MET A 48 -8.18 0.70 -11.82
CA MET A 48 -9.25 1.10 -12.75
C MET A 48 -10.59 0.39 -12.51
N LEU A 49 -10.61 -0.81 -11.92
CA LEU A 49 -11.81 -1.63 -11.65
C LEU A 49 -12.69 -1.11 -10.49
N GLU A 50 -12.56 0.16 -10.16
CA GLU A 50 -12.64 0.68 -8.81
C GLU A 50 -14.01 0.77 -8.14
N ASN A 51 -15.09 0.25 -8.72
CA ASN A 51 -16.41 0.71 -8.29
C ASN A 51 -17.17 -0.14 -7.25
N GLN A 52 -16.70 -1.31 -6.77
CA GLN A 52 -17.66 -2.20 -6.07
C GLN A 52 -17.20 -3.00 -4.86
N ILE A 53 -15.94 -2.93 -4.43
CA ILE A 53 -15.50 -3.75 -3.28
C ILE A 53 -15.06 -2.86 -2.11
N PRO A 54 -15.96 -2.61 -1.14
CA PRO A 54 -15.60 -1.92 0.09
C PRO A 54 -14.43 -2.64 0.78
N PHE A 55 -13.53 -1.86 1.37
CA PHE A 55 -12.37 -2.41 2.08
C PHE A 55 -12.78 -3.33 3.24
N LEU A 56 -13.97 -3.09 3.81
CA LEU A 56 -14.60 -3.95 4.81
C LEU A 56 -14.82 -5.39 4.30
N VAL A 57 -15.16 -5.57 3.03
CA VAL A 57 -15.37 -6.89 2.42
C VAL A 57 -14.03 -7.63 2.34
N LEU A 58 -12.97 -6.95 1.88
CA LEU A 58 -11.61 -7.50 1.81
C LEU A 58 -11.09 -7.92 3.20
N LYS A 59 -11.30 -7.09 4.23
CA LYS A 59 -10.98 -7.43 5.63
C LYS A 59 -11.72 -8.69 6.11
N LYS A 60 -13.00 -8.81 5.80
CA LYS A 60 -13.81 -9.98 6.18
C LYS A 60 -13.36 -11.24 5.46
N LEU A 61 -13.06 -11.15 4.15
CA LEU A 61 -12.55 -12.28 3.37
C LEU A 61 -11.19 -12.73 3.90
N TYR A 62 -10.26 -11.80 4.12
CA TYR A 62 -8.93 -12.11 4.65
C TYR A 62 -9.00 -12.90 5.97
N ARG A 63 -9.88 -12.50 6.89
CA ARG A 63 -10.07 -13.19 8.17
C ARG A 63 -10.72 -14.56 8.08
N LYS A 64 -11.54 -14.80 7.06
CA LYS A 64 -12.08 -16.13 6.81
C LYS A 64 -10.99 -17.09 6.33
N VAL A 65 -10.03 -16.58 5.57
CA VAL A 65 -8.89 -17.37 5.08
C VAL A 65 -7.83 -17.53 6.16
N PHE A 66 -7.55 -16.47 6.92
CA PHE A 66 -6.54 -16.42 7.99
C PHE A 66 -7.19 -16.01 9.33
N PRO A 67 -7.87 -16.96 10.01
CA PRO A 67 -8.51 -16.67 11.29
C PRO A 67 -7.48 -16.46 12.40
N ASP A 68 -7.55 -15.32 13.07
CA ASP A 68 -6.59 -14.92 14.12
C ASP A 68 -7.25 -14.39 15.41
N GLY A 69 -8.60 -14.37 15.46
CA GLY A 69 -9.36 -13.92 16.63
C GLY A 69 -9.32 -12.42 16.91
N SER A 70 -8.65 -11.60 16.08
CA SER A 70 -8.50 -10.16 16.30
C SER A 70 -9.77 -9.35 15.98
N GLU A 71 -9.92 -8.14 16.51
CA GLU A 71 -11.08 -7.27 16.22
C GLU A 71 -10.98 -6.57 14.85
N ILE A 72 -12.10 -6.44 14.11
CA ILE A 72 -12.13 -5.87 12.73
C ILE A 72 -11.69 -4.41 12.68
N LYS A 73 -12.02 -3.62 13.72
CA LYS A 73 -11.88 -2.16 13.71
C LYS A 73 -10.43 -1.70 13.49
N ASN A 74 -9.46 -2.41 14.06
CA ASN A 74 -8.03 -2.05 14.00
C ASN A 74 -7.22 -3.00 13.12
N ASP A 75 -7.85 -3.68 12.16
CA ASP A 75 -7.12 -4.56 11.24
C ASP A 75 -6.53 -3.74 10.09
N PHE A 76 -5.20 -3.64 10.08
CA PHE A 76 -4.43 -2.95 9.05
C PHE A 76 -3.77 -3.91 8.06
N ARG A 77 -3.90 -5.23 8.20
CA ARG A 77 -3.17 -6.20 7.37
C ARG A 77 -3.48 -6.05 5.89
N VAL A 78 -4.77 -6.01 5.56
CA VAL A 78 -5.21 -5.79 4.17
C VAL A 78 -4.76 -4.41 3.66
N ALA A 79 -4.78 -3.37 4.51
CA ALA A 79 -4.29 -2.04 4.13
C ALA A 79 -2.79 -2.03 3.85
N ASN A 80 -2.02 -2.75 4.65
CA ASN A 80 -0.57 -2.87 4.51
C ASN A 80 -0.18 -3.69 3.28
N ILE A 81 -0.89 -4.78 2.99
CA ILE A 81 -0.70 -5.55 1.75
C ILE A 81 -0.95 -4.65 0.53
N VAL A 82 -2.04 -3.87 0.53
CA VAL A 82 -2.33 -2.94 -0.56
C VAL A 82 -1.26 -1.85 -0.65
N ARG A 83 -0.82 -1.26 0.47
CA ARG A 83 0.26 -0.27 0.47
C ARG A 83 1.54 -0.85 -0.13
N GLN A 84 1.94 -2.04 0.29
CA GLN A 84 3.12 -2.74 -0.22
C GLN A 84 2.97 -3.01 -1.72
N ALA A 85 1.83 -3.52 -2.16
CA ALA A 85 1.53 -3.81 -3.56
C ALA A 85 1.69 -2.58 -4.48
N PHE A 86 1.30 -1.40 -4.00
CA PHE A 86 1.40 -0.14 -4.75
C PHE A 86 2.64 0.70 -4.39
N GLY A 87 3.60 0.16 -3.62
CA GLY A 87 4.85 0.84 -3.28
C GLY A 87 4.72 1.99 -2.26
N TYR A 88 3.66 2.02 -1.46
CA TYR A 88 3.45 2.97 -0.38
C TYR A 88 4.11 2.51 0.94
N PRO A 89 4.42 3.44 1.86
CA PRO A 89 5.04 3.10 3.13
C PRO A 89 4.01 2.40 4.04
N LEU A 90 4.48 1.49 4.89
CA LEU A 90 3.63 0.82 5.86
C LEU A 90 3.25 1.80 6.98
N VAL A 91 1.95 2.00 7.20
CA VAL A 91 1.40 2.88 8.24
C VAL A 91 0.30 2.15 8.98
N ASN A 92 0.29 2.21 10.32
CA ASN A 92 -0.77 1.60 11.13
C ASN A 92 -2.01 2.51 11.21
N SER A 93 -2.56 2.89 10.06
CA SER A 93 -3.78 3.69 9.95
C SER A 93 -4.86 2.96 9.12
N SER A 94 -6.11 3.02 9.58
CA SER A 94 -7.26 2.30 9.03
C SER A 94 -7.86 2.94 7.77
N GLY A 95 -7.16 3.93 7.18
CA GLY A 95 -7.76 5.11 6.57
C GLY A 95 -8.63 4.95 5.31
N GLY A 96 -8.70 3.80 4.65
CA GLY A 96 -9.41 3.68 3.37
C GLY A 96 -10.84 3.14 3.47
N ALA A 97 -11.79 3.78 2.78
CA ALA A 97 -13.12 3.20 2.52
C ALA A 97 -13.07 2.08 1.46
N HIS A 98 -12.16 2.24 0.48
CA HIS A 98 -11.85 1.33 -0.63
C HIS A 98 -10.38 1.55 -1.04
N ILE A 99 -9.89 0.74 -2.00
CA ILE A 99 -8.49 0.77 -2.45
C ILE A 99 -8.08 2.18 -2.94
N LEU A 100 -8.87 2.85 -3.80
CA LEU A 100 -8.54 4.23 -4.21
C LEU A 100 -8.33 5.16 -3.03
N HIS A 101 -9.27 5.11 -2.07
CA HIS A 101 -9.24 6.03 -0.96
C HIS A 101 -7.98 5.80 -0.14
N LEU A 102 -7.57 4.54 0.02
CA LEU A 102 -6.30 4.20 0.65
C LEU A 102 -5.08 4.71 -0.16
N MET A 103 -5.09 4.57 -1.49
CA MET A 103 -4.02 5.07 -2.36
C MET A 103 -3.92 6.59 -2.33
N HIS A 104 -5.06 7.29 -2.38
CA HIS A 104 -5.16 8.74 -2.29
C HIS A 104 -4.58 9.24 -0.97
N LEU A 105 -5.04 8.67 0.15
CA LEU A 105 -4.50 9.02 1.48
C LEU A 105 -3.00 8.74 1.57
N SER A 106 -2.54 7.60 1.07
CA SER A 106 -1.11 7.24 1.12
C SER A 106 -0.26 8.19 0.27
N THR A 107 -0.77 8.66 -0.87
CA THR A 107 -0.11 9.66 -1.72
C THR A 107 -0.03 11.02 -1.03
N VAL A 108 -1.12 11.47 -0.40
CA VAL A 108 -1.18 12.76 0.30
C VAL A 108 -0.30 12.75 1.56
N GLU A 109 -0.29 11.65 2.31
CA GLU A 109 0.60 11.51 3.48
C GLU A 109 2.08 11.52 3.07
N GLN A 110 2.43 10.86 1.96
CA GLN A 110 3.80 10.88 1.42
C GLN A 110 4.23 12.29 0.99
N SER A 111 3.38 13.04 0.31
CA SER A 111 3.72 14.39 -0.15
C SER A 111 3.94 15.34 1.03
N GLN A 112 3.08 15.30 2.06
CA GLN A 112 3.23 16.09 3.28
C GLN A 112 4.51 15.74 4.05
N GLN A 113 4.88 14.45 4.13
CA GLN A 113 6.15 14.06 4.75
C GLN A 113 7.36 14.60 3.98
N HIS A 114 7.30 14.63 2.65
CA HIS A 114 8.38 15.14 1.82
C HIS A 114 8.54 16.66 1.97
N GLU A 115 7.44 17.40 1.95
CA GLU A 115 7.42 18.85 2.20
C GLU A 115 7.90 19.20 3.62
N GLY A 116 7.43 18.47 4.64
CA GLY A 116 7.87 18.66 6.02
C GLY A 116 9.37 18.44 6.22
N LYS A 117 9.95 17.42 5.56
CA LYS A 117 11.40 17.18 5.57
C LYS A 117 12.17 18.32 4.90
N LYS A 118 11.69 18.82 3.77
CA LYS A 118 12.30 19.95 3.05
C LYS A 118 12.25 21.24 3.87
N ALA A 119 11.10 21.57 4.46
CA ALA A 119 10.95 22.74 5.32
C ALA A 119 11.88 22.68 6.54
N LYS A 120 12.02 21.50 7.17
CA LYS A 120 12.94 21.30 8.30
C LYS A 120 14.40 21.53 7.91
N LEU A 121 14.82 21.08 6.73
CA LEU A 121 16.17 21.31 6.19
C LEU A 121 16.43 22.80 5.92
N GLU A 122 15.45 23.52 5.36
CA GLU A 122 15.58 24.96 5.15
C GLU A 122 15.67 25.75 6.46
N LEU A 123 14.86 25.39 7.46
CA LEU A 123 14.94 25.99 8.80
C LEU A 123 16.31 25.78 9.45
N LEU A 124 16.84 24.56 9.40
CA LEU A 124 18.20 24.25 9.87
C LEU A 124 19.25 25.11 9.17
N ARG A 125 19.18 25.21 7.83
CA ARG A 125 20.10 26.02 7.04
C ARG A 125 20.03 27.51 7.40
N CYS A 126 18.82 28.03 7.62
CA CYS A 126 18.60 29.42 8.03
C CYS A 126 19.16 29.68 9.43
N ALA A 127 18.94 28.76 10.38
CA ALA A 127 19.48 28.87 11.74
C ALA A 127 21.02 28.84 11.74
N THR A 128 21.64 27.95 10.95
CA THR A 128 23.11 27.90 10.81
C THR A 128 23.67 29.19 10.22
N LYS A 129 23.02 29.75 9.20
CA LYS A 129 23.42 31.05 8.62
C LYS A 129 23.32 32.17 9.65
N LEU A 130 22.21 32.27 10.37
CA LEU A 130 22.02 33.29 11.42
C LEU A 130 23.13 33.20 12.48
N HIS A 131 23.49 31.98 12.89
CA HIS A 131 24.57 31.77 13.85
C HIS A 131 25.94 32.20 13.32
N ALA A 132 26.20 32.01 12.03
CA ALA A 132 27.47 32.41 11.39
C ALA A 132 27.62 33.94 11.22
N PHE A 133 26.51 34.67 11.09
CA PHE A 133 26.53 36.14 10.93
C PHE A 133 26.39 36.92 12.24
N GLY A 134 26.15 36.25 13.38
CA GLY A 134 25.95 36.88 14.69
C GLY A 134 27.23 37.11 15.51
N LYS A 135 28.37 37.36 14.88
CA LYS A 135 29.64 37.71 15.55
C LYS A 135 30.13 39.08 15.15
#